data_AF-A0A350DHA4-F1
#
_entry.id   AF-A0A350DHA4-F1
#
_cell.length_a   1.000
_cell.length_b   1.000
_cell.length_c   1.000
_cell.angle_alpha   90.00
_cell.angle_beta   90.00
_cell.angle_gamma   90.00
#
_symmetry.space_group_name_H-M   'P 1'
#
loop_
_entity.id
_entity.type
_entity.pdbx_description
1 polymer ?
#
loop_
_entity_poly.entity_id
_entity_poly.type
_entity_poly.pdbx_seq_one_letter_code
_entity_poly.pdbx_strand_id
1 'polypeptide(L)' 'GFTSAKSLVSEEVRLAELAKVAGDEVTMETLKQANVLKDATQHAKIILSGELNKAVTVRGIKVTKGAREAIVAAGGKVED' A
#
# COMPACT_ATOMS: atom_id res chain seq x y z
N GLY A 1 -21.13 -15.72 -15.88
CA GLY A 1 -20.12 -14.76 -15.39
C GLY A 1 -18.79 -15.47 -15.25
N PHE A 2 -17.66 -14.76 -15.39
CA PHE A 2 -16.30 -15.31 -15.30
C PHE A 2 -15.51 -14.59 -14.19
N THR A 3 -14.75 -15.34 -13.40
CA THR A 3 -13.84 -14.81 -12.38
C THR A 3 -12.43 -14.68 -12.96
N SER A 4 -11.88 -13.47 -12.93
CA SER A 4 -10.52 -13.22 -13.45
C SER A 4 -9.46 -13.79 -12.52
N ALA A 5 -8.56 -14.63 -13.05
CA ALA A 5 -7.41 -15.15 -12.31
C ALA A 5 -6.51 -14.02 -11.76
N LYS A 6 -6.46 -12.88 -12.45
CA LYS A 6 -5.68 -11.70 -12.00
C LYS A 6 -6.21 -11.11 -10.70
N SER A 7 -7.51 -11.20 -10.45
CA SER A 7 -8.11 -10.71 -9.22
C SER A 7 -7.71 -11.54 -8.00
N LEU A 8 -7.26 -12.79 -8.19
CA LEU A 8 -6.84 -13.67 -7.09
C LEU A 8 -5.46 -13.28 -6.52
N VAL A 9 -4.65 -12.56 -7.30
CA VAL A 9 -3.28 -12.16 -6.94
C VAL A 9 -3.12 -10.64 -6.80
N SER A 10 -4.23 -9.91 -6.85
CA SER A 10 -4.27 -8.46 -6.70
C SER A 10 -4.94 -8.11 -5.37
N GLU A 11 -4.30 -7.27 -4.57
CA GLU A 11 -4.81 -6.89 -3.25
C GLU A 11 -4.74 -5.36 -3.07
N GLU A 12 -5.63 -4.84 -2.25
CA GLU A 12 -5.71 -3.41 -1.93
C GLU A 12 -5.16 -3.18 -0.53
N VAL A 13 -4.35 -2.13 -0.37
CA VAL A 13 -3.73 -1.77 0.90
C VAL A 13 -4.33 -0.46 1.39
N ARG A 14 -4.79 -0.45 2.64
CA ARG A 14 -5.37 0.74 3.27
C ARG A 14 -4.29 1.60 3.92
N LEU A 15 -4.53 2.90 4.02
CA LEU A 15 -3.60 3.82 4.69
C LEU A 15 -3.39 3.45 6.16
N ALA A 16 -4.46 3.05 6.86
CA ALA A 16 -4.36 2.62 8.26
C ALA A 16 -3.46 1.38 8.45
N GLU A 17 -3.30 0.54 7.43
CA GLU A 17 -2.44 -0.65 7.48
C GLU A 17 -0.96 -0.30 7.30
N LEU A 18 -0.64 0.83 6.65
CA LEU A 18 0.73 1.33 6.51
C LEU A 18 1.37 1.64 7.87
N ALA A 19 0.57 1.98 8.88
CA ALA A 19 1.06 2.19 10.25
C ALA A 19 1.62 0.92 10.91
N LYS A 20 1.27 -0.28 10.40
CA LYS A 20 1.78 -1.55 10.90
C LYS A 20 3.16 -1.90 10.34
N VAL A 21 3.59 -1.22 9.29
CA VAL A 21 4.89 -1.47 8.66
C VAL A 21 5.98 -0.92 9.57
N ALA A 22 6.92 -1.78 9.97
CA ALA A 22 8.10 -1.37 10.70
C ALA A 22 9.06 -0.65 9.75
N GLY A 23 9.38 0.60 10.07
CA GLY A 23 10.23 1.46 9.25
C GLY A 23 9.44 2.50 8.44
N ASP A 24 10.17 3.28 7.64
CA ASP A 24 9.63 4.42 6.90
C ASP A 24 9.55 4.13 5.39
N GLU A 25 10.01 2.96 4.94
CA GLU A 25 9.95 2.52 3.54
C GLU A 25 8.85 1.46 3.34
N VAL A 26 7.91 1.75 2.45
CA VAL A 26 6.80 0.88 2.07
C VAL A 26 7.08 0.30 0.69
N THR A 27 7.46 -0.98 0.68
CA THR A 27 7.67 -1.81 -0.51
C THR A 27 6.81 -3.07 -0.42
N MET A 28 6.75 -3.84 -1.51
CA MET A 28 6.01 -5.11 -1.49
C MET A 28 6.55 -6.08 -0.43
N GLU A 29 7.85 -6.04 -0.14
CA GLU A 29 8.49 -6.90 0.86
C GLU A 29 8.13 -6.45 2.28
N THR A 30 8.19 -5.15 2.58
CA THR A 30 7.88 -4.64 3.93
C THR A 30 6.40 -4.83 4.27
N LEU A 31 5.51 -4.73 3.28
CA LEU A 31 4.09 -5.03 3.45
C LEU A 31 3.80 -6.51 3.70
N LYS A 32 4.55 -7.42 3.08
CA LYS A 32 4.44 -8.87 3.34
C LYS A 32 4.97 -9.22 4.72
N GLN A 33 6.12 -8.66 5.11
CA GLN A 33 6.69 -8.82 6.46
C GLN A 33 5.74 -8.31 7.55
N ALA A 34 5.04 -7.21 7.29
CA ALA A 34 4.03 -6.66 8.19
C ALA A 34 2.70 -7.44 8.19
N ASN A 35 2.60 -8.55 7.44
CA ASN A 35 1.37 -9.33 7.23
C ASN A 35 0.17 -8.48 6.72
N VAL A 36 0.46 -7.39 6.01
CA VAL A 36 -0.57 -6.57 5.35
C VAL A 36 -0.94 -7.18 4.00
N LEU A 37 0.04 -7.71 3.29
CA LEU A 37 -0.15 -8.42 2.04
C LEU A 37 0.13 -9.91 2.21
N LYS A 38 -0.65 -10.75 1.51
CA LYS A 38 -0.32 -12.18 1.38
C LYS A 38 0.96 -12.39 0.55
N ASP A 39 1.69 -13.46 0.84
CA ASP A 39 2.88 -13.83 0.06
C ASP A 39 2.59 -14.07 -1.43
N ALA A 40 1.40 -14.61 -1.74
CA ALA A 40 0.95 -14.88 -3.10
C ALA A 40 0.53 -13.62 -3.88
N THR A 41 0.44 -12.46 -3.22
CA THR A 41 0.06 -11.20 -3.86
C THR A 41 1.17 -10.71 -4.79
N GLN A 42 0.81 -10.47 -6.05
CA GLN A 42 1.70 -9.97 -7.10
C GLN A 42 1.45 -8.50 -7.44
N HIS A 43 0.24 -8.01 -7.17
CA HIS A 43 -0.13 -6.64 -7.46
C HIS A 43 -0.77 -6.01 -6.22
N ALA A 44 -0.23 -4.88 -5.78
CA ALA A 44 -0.82 -4.09 -4.72
C ALA A 44 -1.20 -2.70 -5.24
N LYS A 45 -2.29 -2.16 -4.70
CA LYS A 45 -2.67 -0.76 -4.89
C LYS A 45 -3.01 -0.13 -3.54
N ILE A 46 -2.48 1.05 -3.26
CA ILE A 46 -2.79 1.82 -2.05
C ILE A 46 -4.02 2.70 -2.30
N ILE A 47 -5.02 2.54 -1.44
CA ILE A 47 -6.31 3.25 -1.50
C ILE A 47 -6.48 4.18 -0.29
N LEU A 48 -7.22 5.28 -0.49
CA LEU A 48 -7.58 6.21 0.58
C LEU A 48 -8.62 5.54 1.49
N SER A 49 -8.15 4.93 2.57
CA SER A 49 -9.02 4.31 3.57
C SER A 49 -8.35 4.38 4.94
N GLY A 50 -8.97 5.15 5.84
CA GLY A 50 -8.41 5.50 7.14
C GLY A 50 -7.42 6.66 7.09
N GLU A 51 -6.77 6.89 8.22
CA GLU A 51 -5.83 8.00 8.42
C GLU A 51 -4.39 7.47 8.54
N LEU A 52 -3.44 8.31 8.13
CA LEU A 52 -2.01 8.02 8.17
C LEU A 52 -1.33 9.06 9.07
N ASN A 53 -0.90 8.64 10.26
CA ASN A 53 -0.22 9.53 11.23
C ASN A 53 1.31 9.48 11.11
N LYS A 54 1.84 8.71 10.14
CA LYS A 54 3.27 8.47 9.97
C LYS A 54 3.72 8.89 8.57
N ALA A 55 4.82 9.62 8.48
CA ALA A 55 5.48 9.88 7.21
C ALA A 55 6.07 8.57 6.68
N VAL A 56 5.66 8.15 5.48
CA VAL A 56 6.15 6.93 4.82
C VAL A 56 6.59 7.23 3.39
N THR A 57 7.59 6.49 2.93
CA THR A 57 8.11 6.53 1.56
C THR A 57 7.63 5.29 0.83
N VAL A 58 6.69 5.45 -0.09
CA VAL A 58 6.18 4.35 -0.92
C VAL A 58 7.04 4.22 -2.17
N ARG A 59 7.52 3.02 -2.48
CA ARG A 59 8.28 2.72 -3.71
C ARG A 59 7.65 1.59 -4.52
N GLY A 60 7.51 1.79 -5.84
CA GLY A 60 7.17 0.72 -6.79
C GLY A 60 5.79 0.08 -6.58
N ILE A 61 4.87 0.79 -5.90
CA ILE A 61 3.49 0.35 -5.65
C ILE A 61 2.55 1.38 -6.24
N LYS A 62 1.47 0.92 -6.88
CA LYS A 62 0.47 1.82 -7.44
C LYS A 62 -0.28 2.53 -6.32
N VAL A 63 -0.30 3.85 -6.36
CA VAL A 63 -1.03 4.68 -5.39
C VAL A 63 -2.20 5.36 -6.08
N THR A 64 -3.39 5.33 -5.48
CA THR A 64 -4.53 6.11 -5.97
C THR A 64 -4.30 7.60 -5.73
N LYS A 65 -4.99 8.46 -6.51
CA LYS A 65 -4.86 9.91 -6.39
C LYS A 65 -5.08 10.40 -4.94
N GLY A 66 -6.18 9.99 -4.30
CA GLY A 66 -6.50 10.39 -2.92
C GLY A 66 -5.52 9.84 -1.89
N ALA A 67 -5.02 8.61 -2.07
CA ALA A 67 -4.01 8.05 -1.19
C ALA A 67 -2.67 8.82 -1.30
N ARG A 68 -2.29 9.23 -2.52
CA ARG A 68 -1.07 10.02 -2.75
C ARG A 68 -1.15 11.37 -2.04
N GLU A 69 -2.28 12.04 -2.14
CA GLU A 69 -2.54 13.31 -1.45
C GLU A 69 -2.44 13.15 0.07
N ALA A 70 -3.03 12.08 0.64
CA ALA A 70 -2.95 11.80 2.07
C ALA A 70 -1.51 11.46 2.54
N ILE A 71 -0.76 10.69 1.76
CA ILE A 71 0.65 10.36 2.07
C ILE A 71 1.50 11.63 2.07
N VAL A 72 1.34 12.50 1.07
CA VAL A 72 2.07 13.78 0.99
C VAL A 72 1.66 14.73 2.12
N ALA A 73 0.37 14.79 2.47
CA ALA A 73 -0.13 15.58 3.60
C ALA A 73 0.47 15.12 4.95
N ALA A 74 0.73 13.82 5.10
CA ALA A 74 1.41 13.25 6.26
C ALA A 74 2.95 13.42 6.24
N GLY A 75 3.50 14.13 5.25
CA GLY A 75 4.95 14.35 5.09
C GLY A 75 5.70 13.18 4.44
N GLY A 76 4.99 12.22 3.85
CA GLY A 76 5.56 11.08 3.13
C GLY A 76 5.96 11.40 1.68
N LYS A 77 6.55 10.41 1.02
CA LYS A 77 6.98 10.48 -0.39
C LYS A 77 6.46 9.29 -1.18
N VAL A 78 6.19 9.50 -2.45
CA VAL A 78 5.82 8.43 -3.39
C VAL A 78 6.80 8.46 -4.55
N GLU A 79 7.61 7.43 -4.65
CA GLU A 79 8.54 7.18 -5.75
C GLU A 79 7.91 6.10 -6.65
N ASP A 80 7.54 6.49 -7.86
CA ASP A 80 6.83 5.64 -8.83
C ASP A 80 7.78 4.62 -9.48
#